data_AF-A0A1D9G3V6-F1
#
_entry.id   AF-A0A1D9G3V6-F1
#
_cell.length_a   1.000
_cell.length_b   1.000
_cell.length_c   1.000
_cell.angle_alpha   90.00
_cell.angle_beta   90.00
_cell.angle_gamma   90.00
#
_symmetry.space_group_name_H-M   'P 1'
#
loop_
_entity.id
_entity.type
_entity.pdbx_description
1 polymer ?
#
loop_
_entity_poly.entity_id
_entity_poly.type
_entity_poly.pdbx_seq_one_letter_code
_entity_poly.pdbx_strand_id
1 'polypeptide(L)'
;MNQNYQDPLATYQEQFKEIYSAIKNRHQGCLYAAITYLDPENSEDICHYFGIDKNSTLDNDFKFCKPFLSSPIKDLFIFQIPFLKEIAQIPEAMEFPNFLVPIQDNNGMFTVIIIVAFILPALYYIAVKQSEQRRKLNKDINIRQPQVNRNIREPQVKARDRYLYDYQPRLTGLSRKPSVLCLVVPSHQFSGLNPGLQIPSSRVKKLISSASYFLCDGSLQAIDQKVNLNFSGSSINFSSEEYAYIQLIIPEGEGMIAQETKYSLKKKLPDGDAKINKIARLINLDGLENFICA
;
A
#
# COMPACT_ATOMS: atom_id res chain seq x y z
N MET A 1 -26.42 12.98 -32.53
CA MET A 1 -26.42 13.54 -31.16
C MET A 1 -24.98 13.82 -30.79
N ASN A 2 -24.50 15.06 -31.00
CA ASN A 2 -23.20 15.50 -30.50
C ASN A 2 -23.36 15.76 -29.01
N GLN A 3 -22.93 14.83 -28.17
CA GLN A 3 -22.68 15.16 -26.77
C GLN A 3 -21.53 16.18 -26.77
N ASN A 4 -21.81 17.37 -26.20
CA ASN A 4 -20.84 18.42 -25.93
C ASN A 4 -19.65 17.80 -25.18
N TYR A 5 -18.57 17.51 -25.90
CA TYR A 5 -17.30 17.16 -25.27
C TYR A 5 -16.75 18.46 -24.69
N GLN A 6 -17.04 18.71 -23.42
CA GLN A 6 -16.36 19.77 -22.68
C GLN A 6 -14.92 19.31 -22.46
N ASP A 7 -13.99 20.20 -22.79
CA ASP A 7 -12.57 20.01 -22.53
C ASP A 7 -12.36 19.75 -21.03
N PRO A 8 -11.86 18.57 -20.63
CA PRO A 8 -11.60 18.23 -19.22
C PRO A 8 -10.76 19.28 -18.48
N LEU A 9 -9.88 19.98 -19.20
CA LEU A 9 -9.03 21.05 -18.66
C LEU A 9 -9.87 22.26 -18.21
N ALA A 10 -10.85 22.66 -19.02
CA ALA A 10 -11.74 23.78 -18.72
C ALA A 10 -12.59 23.49 -17.48
N THR A 11 -13.11 22.27 -17.37
CA THR A 11 -13.90 21.82 -16.21
C THR A 11 -13.09 21.87 -14.91
N TYR A 12 -11.82 21.46 -14.92
CA TYR A 12 -10.99 21.54 -13.71
C TYR A 12 -10.69 22.99 -13.31
N GLN A 13 -10.35 23.85 -14.26
CA GLN A 13 -10.04 25.24 -13.95
C GLN A 13 -11.23 25.95 -13.30
N GLU A 14 -12.44 25.67 -13.77
CA GLU A 14 -13.68 26.14 -13.16
C GLU A 14 -13.83 25.59 -11.74
N GLN A 15 -13.71 24.27 -11.56
CA GLN A 15 -13.77 23.64 -10.23
C GLN A 15 -12.74 24.19 -9.25
N PHE A 16 -11.49 24.41 -9.69
CA PHE A 16 -10.44 24.99 -8.88
C PHE A 16 -10.82 26.40 -8.42
N LYS A 17 -11.31 27.25 -9.33
CA LYS A 17 -11.74 28.61 -9.00
C LYS A 17 -12.91 28.64 -8.02
N GLU A 18 -13.85 27.71 -8.17
CA GLU A 18 -14.99 27.55 -7.27
C GLU A 18 -14.54 27.12 -5.87
N ILE A 19 -13.71 26.07 -5.78
CA ILE A 19 -13.17 25.59 -4.49
C ILE A 19 -12.35 26.70 -3.83
N TYR A 20 -11.46 27.35 -4.57
CA TYR A 20 -10.65 28.46 -4.05
C TYR A 20 -11.54 29.56 -3.49
N SER A 21 -12.58 29.95 -4.22
CA SER A 21 -13.54 30.95 -3.76
C SER A 21 -14.30 30.51 -2.49
N ALA A 22 -14.59 29.22 -2.36
CA ALA A 22 -15.27 28.65 -1.20
C ALA A 22 -14.39 28.55 0.06
N ILE A 23 -13.06 28.43 -0.09
CA ILE A 23 -12.14 28.22 1.04
C ILE A 23 -11.28 29.44 1.39
N LYS A 24 -11.04 30.39 0.47
CA LYS A 24 -10.10 31.52 0.68
C LYS A 24 -10.42 32.42 1.88
N ASN A 25 -11.70 32.48 2.27
CA ASN A 25 -12.16 33.29 3.40
C ASN A 25 -12.36 32.46 4.68
N ARG A 26 -12.03 31.16 4.66
CA ARG A 26 -12.13 30.30 5.84
C ARG A 26 -10.86 30.43 6.68
N HIS A 27 -11.05 30.49 8.00
CA HIS A 27 -9.94 30.52 8.95
C HIS A 27 -9.50 29.12 9.40
N GLN A 28 -10.35 28.11 9.19
CA GLN A 28 -10.12 26.72 9.61
C GLN A 28 -10.83 25.72 8.68
N GLY A 29 -10.32 24.48 8.65
CA GLY A 29 -10.87 23.35 7.93
C GLY A 29 -10.85 23.53 6.42
N CYS A 30 -9.81 24.15 5.88
CA CYS A 30 -9.72 24.49 4.45
C CYS A 30 -9.61 23.22 3.61
N LEU A 31 -8.79 22.26 4.04
CA LEU A 31 -8.64 20.98 3.34
C LEU A 31 -9.92 20.15 3.43
N TYR A 32 -10.52 20.08 4.61
CA TYR A 32 -11.82 19.41 4.81
C TYR A 32 -12.88 20.01 3.87
N ALA A 33 -13.00 21.34 3.84
CA ALA A 33 -13.97 22.02 3.00
C ALA A 33 -13.74 21.78 1.51
N ALA A 34 -12.49 21.74 1.06
CA ALA A 34 -12.16 21.44 -0.33
C ALA A 34 -12.56 20.00 -0.71
N ILE A 35 -12.32 19.03 0.17
CA ILE A 35 -12.74 17.63 -0.04
C ILE A 35 -14.27 17.52 -0.04
N THR A 36 -14.97 18.19 0.88
CA THR A 36 -16.45 18.24 0.90
C THR A 36 -17.03 18.86 -0.35
N TYR A 37 -16.35 19.84 -0.94
CA TYR A 37 -16.78 20.39 -2.23
C TYR A 37 -16.65 19.37 -3.36
N LEU A 38 -15.52 18.65 -3.40
CA LEU A 38 -15.20 17.70 -4.47
C LEU A 38 -16.03 16.41 -4.40
N ASP A 39 -16.25 15.88 -3.20
CA ASP A 39 -16.95 14.62 -2.97
C ASP A 39 -17.83 14.73 -1.72
N PRO A 40 -18.97 15.44 -1.81
CA PRO A 40 -19.82 15.71 -0.65
C PRO A 40 -20.35 14.42 -0.02
N GLU A 41 -20.63 13.40 -0.83
CA GLU A 41 -21.19 12.13 -0.37
C GLU A 41 -20.21 11.31 0.48
N ASN A 42 -18.91 11.36 0.16
CA ASN A 42 -17.90 10.52 0.81
C ASN A 42 -16.90 11.34 1.65
N SER A 43 -17.06 12.67 1.73
CA SER A 43 -16.08 13.54 2.37
C SER A 43 -15.80 13.23 3.83
N GLU A 44 -16.81 12.82 4.61
CA GLU A 44 -16.61 12.42 6.01
C GLU A 44 -15.71 11.19 6.11
N ASP A 45 -15.95 10.16 5.29
CA ASP A 45 -15.15 8.93 5.29
C ASP A 45 -13.71 9.20 4.81
N ILE A 46 -13.57 10.00 3.75
CA ILE A 46 -12.25 10.41 3.22
C ILE A 46 -11.48 11.16 4.31
N CYS A 47 -12.09 12.18 4.93
CA CYS A 47 -11.43 12.97 5.96
C CYS A 47 -11.11 12.12 7.20
N HIS A 48 -12.01 11.23 7.62
CA HIS A 48 -11.76 10.31 8.73
C HIS A 48 -10.58 9.37 8.44
N TYR A 49 -10.54 8.78 7.24
CA TYR A 49 -9.49 7.87 6.80
C TYR A 49 -8.10 8.50 6.85
N PHE A 50 -7.99 9.77 6.42
CA PHE A 50 -6.72 10.52 6.41
C PHE A 50 -6.45 11.33 7.68
N GLY A 51 -7.37 11.34 8.66
CA GLY A 51 -7.23 12.11 9.90
C GLY A 51 -7.29 13.63 9.70
N ILE A 52 -8.12 14.10 8.77
CA ILE A 52 -8.29 15.52 8.44
C ILE A 52 -9.37 16.12 9.34
N ASP A 53 -9.00 17.15 10.12
CA ASP A 53 -9.90 17.82 11.06
C ASP A 53 -10.59 19.03 10.40
N LYS A 54 -11.92 19.10 10.51
CA LYS A 54 -12.75 20.23 10.06
C LYS A 54 -12.46 21.55 10.79
N ASN A 55 -11.76 21.51 11.92
CA ASN A 55 -11.34 22.69 12.68
C ASN A 55 -9.82 22.95 12.60
N SER A 56 -9.11 22.22 11.74
CA SER A 56 -7.67 22.42 11.52
C SER A 56 -7.36 23.84 11.04
N THR A 57 -6.28 24.45 11.51
CA THR A 57 -5.85 25.77 11.01
C THR A 57 -5.28 25.65 9.59
N LEU A 58 -5.22 26.77 8.86
CA LEU A 58 -4.59 26.80 7.52
C LEU A 58 -3.15 26.24 7.54
N ASP A 59 -2.35 26.61 8.55
CA ASP A 59 -0.98 26.11 8.70
C ASP A 59 -0.92 24.61 8.95
N ASN A 60 -1.85 24.06 9.74
CA ASN A 60 -1.91 22.64 10.02
C ASN A 60 -2.33 21.84 8.77
N ASP A 61 -3.32 22.34 8.03
CA ASP A 61 -3.72 21.77 6.73
C ASP A 61 -2.56 21.81 5.73
N PHE A 62 -1.86 22.94 5.63
CA PHE A 62 -0.70 23.07 4.75
C PHE A 62 0.43 22.13 5.16
N LYS A 63 0.72 22.01 6.47
CA LYS A 63 1.71 21.07 7.01
C LYS A 63 1.35 19.62 6.70
N PHE A 64 0.07 19.26 6.77
CA PHE A 64 -0.44 17.95 6.36
C PHE A 64 -0.22 17.70 4.86
N CYS A 65 -0.36 18.73 4.02
CA CYS A 65 -0.21 18.61 2.57
C CYS A 65 1.26 18.44 2.11
N LYS A 66 2.23 18.97 2.86
CA LYS A 66 3.66 18.97 2.47
C LYS A 66 4.21 17.59 2.07
N PRO A 67 3.98 16.49 2.81
CA PRO A 67 4.46 15.16 2.44
C PRO A 67 3.97 14.69 1.06
N PHE A 68 2.74 15.02 0.67
CA PHE A 68 2.19 14.66 -0.65
C PHE A 68 2.92 15.38 -1.78
N LEU A 69 3.39 16.59 -1.50
CA LEU A 69 4.21 17.39 -2.41
C LEU A 69 5.72 17.16 -2.25
N SER A 70 6.19 16.30 -1.36
CA SER A 70 7.63 16.00 -1.19
C SER A 70 8.00 14.54 -1.42
N SER A 71 7.01 13.63 -1.37
CA SER A 71 7.17 12.19 -1.54
C SER A 71 7.48 11.79 -3.00
N PRO A 72 8.16 10.65 -3.27
CA PRO A 72 8.27 10.04 -4.61
C PRO A 72 6.91 9.72 -5.26
N ILE A 73 5.80 9.86 -4.52
CA ILE A 73 4.43 9.93 -5.08
C ILE A 73 4.33 11.05 -6.15
N LYS A 74 5.15 12.10 -6.06
CA LYS A 74 5.31 13.11 -7.11
C LYS A 74 5.63 12.50 -8.48
N ASP A 75 6.45 11.46 -8.52
CA ASP A 75 6.83 10.81 -9.78
C ASP A 75 5.71 9.93 -10.33
N LEU A 76 4.83 9.41 -9.45
CA LEU A 76 3.67 8.61 -9.83
C LEU A 76 2.49 9.45 -10.34
N PHE A 77 2.20 10.60 -9.72
CA PHE A 77 0.98 11.36 -10.01
C PHE A 77 1.22 12.66 -10.81
N ILE A 78 2.37 13.33 -10.70
CA ILE A 78 2.58 14.63 -11.37
C ILE A 78 2.91 14.45 -12.86
N PHE A 79 3.62 13.38 -13.24
CA PHE A 79 4.06 13.18 -14.62
C PHE A 79 3.09 12.38 -15.50
N GLN A 80 2.13 11.65 -14.90
CA GLN A 80 1.14 10.88 -15.67
C GLN A 80 -0.18 11.60 -15.89
N ILE A 81 -0.44 12.72 -15.19
CA ILE A 81 -1.63 13.54 -15.43
C ILE A 81 -1.24 14.63 -16.44
N PRO A 82 -1.56 14.49 -17.76
CA PRO A 82 -1.18 15.46 -18.80
C PRO A 82 -1.61 16.91 -18.48
N PHE A 83 -2.67 17.06 -17.68
CA PHE A 83 -3.24 18.33 -17.22
C PHE A 83 -2.29 19.20 -16.37
N LEU A 84 -1.48 18.64 -15.48
CA LEU A 84 -0.56 19.42 -14.63
C LEU A 84 0.56 20.10 -15.43
N LYS A 85 0.89 19.56 -16.61
CA LYS A 85 1.87 20.11 -17.55
C LYS A 85 1.36 21.37 -18.28
N GLU A 86 0.03 21.55 -18.36
CA GLU A 86 -0.61 22.72 -18.96
C GLU A 86 -0.99 23.79 -17.93
N ILE A 87 -1.32 23.44 -16.68
CA ILE A 87 -1.48 24.46 -15.61
C ILE A 87 -0.18 25.23 -15.39
N ALA A 88 0.97 24.58 -15.57
CA ALA A 88 2.29 25.22 -15.55
C ALA A 88 2.47 26.34 -16.60
N GLN A 89 1.57 26.43 -17.59
CA GLN A 89 1.60 27.43 -18.66
C GLN A 89 0.59 28.57 -18.47
N ILE A 90 -0.22 28.57 -17.40
CA ILE A 90 -1.19 29.64 -17.11
C ILE A 90 -0.42 30.82 -16.48
N PRO A 91 -0.41 32.03 -17.07
CA PRO A 91 0.38 33.17 -16.57
C PRO A 91 0.03 33.65 -15.16
N GLU A 92 -1.19 33.37 -14.70
CA GLU A 92 -1.71 33.73 -13.37
C GLU A 92 -1.67 32.58 -12.35
N ALA A 93 -1.43 31.34 -12.80
CA ALA A 93 -1.09 30.24 -11.90
C ALA A 93 0.44 30.18 -11.82
N MET A 94 1.00 30.61 -10.69
CA MET A 94 2.43 30.53 -10.39
C MET A 94 3.10 29.33 -11.04
N GLU A 95 4.22 29.58 -11.71
CA GLU A 95 5.12 28.59 -12.30
C GLU A 95 5.22 27.34 -11.41
N PHE A 96 4.50 26.28 -11.80
CA PHE A 96 4.45 24.99 -11.12
C PHE A 96 5.83 24.38 -10.74
N PRO A 97 6.93 24.61 -11.49
CA PRO A 97 8.25 24.10 -11.09
C PRO A 97 8.83 24.74 -9.83
N ASN A 98 8.32 25.89 -9.40
CA ASN A 98 8.85 26.65 -8.25
C ASN A 98 8.10 26.39 -6.93
N PHE A 99 7.29 25.32 -6.83
CA PHE A 99 6.60 24.90 -5.59
C PHE A 99 7.52 24.61 -4.38
N LEU A 100 8.84 24.53 -4.62
CA LEU A 100 9.87 24.34 -3.59
C LEU A 100 10.47 25.66 -3.07
N VAL A 101 10.11 26.81 -3.65
CA VAL A 101 10.33 28.10 -3.00
C VAL A 101 9.51 28.07 -1.69
N PRO A 102 10.06 28.55 -0.56
CA PRO A 102 9.30 28.61 0.69
C PRO A 102 8.01 29.42 0.47
N ILE A 103 6.88 28.70 0.33
CA ILE A 103 5.54 29.27 0.27
C ILE A 103 5.29 29.93 1.62
N GLN A 104 5.26 31.26 1.63
CA GLN A 104 5.03 32.08 2.82
C GLN A 104 3.70 32.82 2.78
N ASP A 105 2.99 32.82 1.64
CA ASP A 105 1.72 33.50 1.47
C ASP A 105 0.52 32.54 1.49
N ASN A 106 -0.63 33.06 1.92
CA ASN A 106 -1.85 32.27 2.06
C ASN A 106 -2.34 31.70 0.72
N ASN A 107 -2.15 32.43 -0.38
CA ASN A 107 -2.60 32.00 -1.71
C ASN A 107 -1.87 30.73 -2.17
N GLY A 108 -0.55 30.67 -1.96
CA GLY A 108 0.22 29.45 -2.22
C GLY A 108 -0.24 28.28 -1.36
N MET A 109 -0.54 28.51 -0.06
CA MET A 109 -1.06 27.46 0.83
C MET A 109 -2.42 26.93 0.36
N PHE A 110 -3.35 27.79 -0.04
CA PHE A 110 -4.65 27.36 -0.58
C PHE A 110 -4.49 26.53 -1.85
N THR A 111 -3.58 26.92 -2.74
CA THR A 111 -3.31 26.18 -3.98
C THR A 111 -2.83 24.76 -3.68
N VAL A 112 -1.89 24.63 -2.75
CA VAL A 112 -1.40 23.33 -2.25
C VAL A 112 -2.54 22.48 -1.69
N ILE A 113 -3.37 23.09 -0.84
CA ILE A 113 -4.50 22.41 -0.21
C ILE A 113 -5.49 21.89 -1.25
N ILE A 114 -5.83 22.68 -2.28
CA ILE A 114 -6.76 22.25 -3.33
C ILE A 114 -6.17 21.10 -4.14
N ILE A 115 -4.89 21.19 -4.54
CA ILE A 115 -4.22 20.10 -5.28
C ILE A 115 -4.27 18.80 -4.48
N VAL A 116 -3.94 18.85 -3.18
CA VAL A 116 -4.01 17.66 -2.32
C VAL A 116 -5.45 17.18 -2.14
N ALA A 117 -6.42 18.09 -2.05
CA ALA A 117 -7.84 17.74 -1.98
C ALA A 117 -8.34 16.96 -3.22
N PHE A 118 -7.76 17.18 -4.41
CA PHE A 118 -8.05 16.35 -5.59
C PHE A 118 -7.41 14.96 -5.53
N ILE A 119 -6.23 14.83 -4.90
CA ILE A 119 -5.48 13.58 -4.83
C ILE A 119 -6.09 12.61 -3.81
N LEU A 120 -6.51 13.12 -2.65
CA LEU A 120 -6.95 12.28 -1.53
C LEU A 120 -8.19 11.41 -1.84
N PRO A 121 -9.27 11.93 -2.46
CA PRO A 121 -10.40 11.10 -2.86
C PRO A 121 -9.97 9.95 -3.78
N ALA A 122 -9.13 10.22 -4.78
CA ALA A 122 -8.63 9.19 -5.68
C ALA A 122 -7.87 8.09 -4.92
N LEU A 123 -6.98 8.48 -4.00
CA LEU A 123 -6.25 7.52 -3.14
C LEU A 123 -7.21 6.72 -2.25
N TYR A 124 -8.21 7.37 -1.67
CA TYR A 124 -9.23 6.71 -0.86
C TYR A 124 -10.00 5.66 -1.67
N TYR A 125 -10.46 5.99 -2.88
CA TYR A 125 -11.16 5.02 -3.74
C TYR A 125 -10.27 3.85 -4.14
N ILE A 126 -9.00 4.11 -4.46
CA ILE A 126 -8.04 3.04 -4.79
C ILE A 126 -7.85 2.12 -3.58
N ALA A 127 -7.60 2.67 -2.39
CA ALA A 127 -7.33 1.88 -1.20
C ALA A 127 -8.57 1.11 -0.71
N VAL A 128 -9.70 1.80 -0.55
CA VAL A 128 -10.90 1.27 0.10
C VAL A 128 -11.75 0.48 -0.88
N LYS A 129 -12.13 1.05 -2.03
CA LYS A 129 -13.05 0.35 -2.95
C LYS A 129 -12.43 -0.82 -3.69
N GLN A 130 -11.12 -0.79 -4.01
CA GLN A 130 -10.49 -2.01 -4.53
C GLN A 130 -10.48 -3.12 -3.48
N SER A 131 -10.29 -2.79 -2.19
CA SER A 131 -10.34 -3.80 -1.13
C SER A 131 -11.74 -4.41 -0.97
N GLU A 132 -12.81 -3.62 -1.11
CA GLU A 132 -14.18 -4.12 -1.05
C GLU A 132 -14.53 -5.02 -2.24
N GLN A 133 -14.11 -4.63 -3.45
CA GLN A 133 -14.28 -5.45 -4.64
C GLN A 133 -13.53 -6.78 -4.50
N ARG A 134 -12.30 -6.77 -3.99
CA ARG A 134 -11.54 -7.99 -3.68
C ARG A 134 -12.26 -8.86 -2.65
N ARG A 135 -12.85 -8.27 -1.60
CA ARG A 135 -13.65 -9.02 -0.60
C ARG A 135 -14.89 -9.67 -1.22
N LYS A 136 -15.59 -8.99 -2.12
CA LYS A 136 -16.76 -9.55 -2.83
C LYS A 136 -16.34 -10.71 -3.73
N LEU A 137 -15.28 -10.52 -4.53
CA LEU A 137 -14.75 -11.56 -5.41
C LEU A 137 -14.30 -12.81 -4.63
N ASN A 138 -13.63 -12.63 -3.49
CA ASN A 138 -13.21 -13.75 -2.64
C ASN A 138 -14.39 -14.50 -2.00
N LYS A 139 -15.50 -13.82 -1.69
CA LYS A 139 -16.72 -14.48 -1.23
C LYS A 139 -17.33 -15.35 -2.34
N ASP A 140 -17.39 -14.84 -3.57
CA ASP A 140 -17.95 -15.57 -4.71
C ASP A 140 -17.11 -16.80 -5.10
N ILE A 141 -15.78 -16.70 -5.00
CA ILE A 141 -14.86 -17.83 -5.23
C ILE A 141 -15.09 -18.94 -4.18
N ASN A 142 -15.26 -18.57 -2.91
CA ASN A 142 -15.54 -19.56 -1.85
C ASN A 142 -16.92 -20.21 -1.98
N ILE A 143 -17.90 -19.53 -2.57
CA ILE A 143 -19.24 -20.10 -2.82
C ILE A 143 -19.21 -21.11 -3.99
N ARG A 144 -18.29 -20.96 -4.95
CA ARG A 144 -18.19 -21.83 -6.13
C ARG A 144 -17.31 -23.07 -5.94
N GLN A 145 -16.61 -23.22 -4.82
CA GLN A 145 -15.96 -24.49 -4.52
C GLN A 145 -17.02 -25.52 -4.11
N PRO A 146 -17.16 -26.65 -4.85
CA PRO A 146 -18.05 -27.73 -4.45
C PRO A 146 -17.61 -28.20 -3.07
N GLN A 147 -18.53 -28.22 -2.11
CA GLN A 147 -18.27 -28.86 -0.83
C GLN A 147 -17.92 -30.32 -1.12
N VAL A 148 -16.63 -30.64 -1.09
CA VAL A 148 -16.15 -32.02 -1.06
C VAL A 148 -16.70 -32.60 0.23
N ASN A 149 -17.72 -33.43 0.04
CA ASN A 149 -18.56 -34.07 1.02
C ASN A 149 -17.71 -34.78 2.08
N ARG A 150 -17.36 -34.09 3.18
CA ARG A 150 -16.73 -34.70 4.35
C ARG A 150 -17.80 -35.38 5.20
N ASN A 151 -18.32 -36.49 4.67
CA ASN A 151 -18.96 -37.51 5.49
C ASN A 151 -17.86 -38.29 6.23
N ILE A 152 -17.25 -37.65 7.23
CA ILE A 152 -16.46 -38.35 8.25
C ILE A 152 -17.36 -38.41 9.47
N ARG A 153 -17.95 -39.59 9.70
CA ARG A 153 -18.65 -39.94 10.94
C ARG A 153 -17.72 -39.69 12.12
N GLU A 154 -18.10 -38.78 13.01
CA GLU A 154 -17.54 -38.69 14.35
C GLU A 154 -17.85 -39.98 15.13
N PRO A 155 -16.85 -40.64 15.74
CA PRO A 155 -17.11 -41.63 16.77
C PRO A 155 -17.64 -40.92 18.02
N GLN A 156 -18.88 -41.24 18.38
CA GLN A 156 -19.46 -40.88 19.67
C GLN A 156 -18.70 -41.60 20.79
N VAL A 157 -17.72 -40.91 21.40
CA VAL A 157 -17.08 -41.35 22.64
C VAL A 157 -17.81 -40.71 23.81
N LYS A 158 -18.48 -41.57 24.58
CA LYS A 158 -19.19 -41.24 25.82
C LYS A 158 -18.25 -40.57 26.83
N ALA A 159 -18.76 -39.49 27.41
CA ALA A 159 -18.19 -38.81 28.56
C ALA A 159 -18.13 -39.73 29.79
N ARG A 160 -16.93 -39.87 30.38
CA ARG A 160 -16.66 -39.96 31.82
C ARG A 160 -15.15 -40.12 32.02
N ASP A 161 -14.48 -39.05 32.40
CA ASP A 161 -13.87 -38.88 33.73
C ASP A 161 -12.91 -37.69 33.73
N ARG A 162 -13.10 -36.81 34.71
CA ARG A 162 -12.24 -35.66 34.98
C ARG A 162 -11.03 -36.11 35.79
N TYR A 163 -9.96 -35.35 35.58
CA TYR A 163 -8.69 -35.33 36.31
C TYR A 163 -7.69 -36.41 35.90
N LEU A 164 -6.81 -36.08 34.96
CA LEU A 164 -5.35 -36.12 35.12
C LEU A 164 -4.68 -35.42 33.92
N TYR A 165 -3.65 -34.63 34.22
CA TYR A 165 -2.67 -33.99 33.32
C TYR A 165 -2.75 -34.30 31.81
N ASP A 166 -3.04 -33.28 30.99
CA ASP A 166 -2.73 -33.32 29.56
C ASP A 166 -1.64 -32.27 29.25
N TYR A 167 -0.40 -32.70 29.44
CA TYR A 167 0.65 -32.40 28.48
C TYR A 167 0.10 -32.81 27.11
N GLN A 168 -0.44 -31.87 26.33
CA GLN A 168 -0.65 -32.16 24.91
C GLN A 168 0.73 -32.50 24.34
N PRO A 169 0.95 -33.73 23.85
CA PRO A 169 2.12 -34.01 23.05
C PRO A 169 2.01 -33.06 21.86
N ARG A 170 3.02 -32.20 21.66
CA ARG A 170 3.17 -31.54 20.36
C ARG A 170 3.05 -32.66 19.34
N LEU A 171 2.05 -32.58 18.45
CA LEU A 171 1.95 -33.46 17.28
C LEU A 171 3.17 -33.16 16.39
N THR A 172 4.32 -33.68 16.81
CA THR A 172 5.55 -33.82 16.04
C THR A 172 5.27 -34.89 15.01
N GLY A 173 4.94 -34.50 13.79
CA GLY A 173 4.81 -35.47 12.71
C GLY A 173 4.19 -34.98 11.42
N LEU A 174 3.41 -33.90 11.42
CA LEU A 174 3.01 -33.29 10.15
C LEU A 174 4.12 -32.36 9.69
N SER A 175 4.90 -32.83 8.71
CA SER A 175 5.92 -32.05 8.00
C SER A 175 5.27 -30.77 7.47
N ARG A 176 5.50 -29.66 8.18
CA ARG A 176 4.95 -28.35 7.82
C ARG A 176 5.59 -27.91 6.52
N LYS A 177 4.77 -27.43 5.59
CA LYS A 177 5.26 -27.06 4.26
C LYS A 177 6.06 -25.76 4.34
N PRO A 178 7.14 -25.63 3.53
CA PRO A 178 7.80 -24.35 3.39
C PRO A 178 6.88 -23.34 2.71
N SER A 179 7.18 -22.05 2.89
CA SER A 179 6.56 -20.97 2.14
C SER A 179 7.62 -20.09 1.49
N VAL A 180 7.21 -19.30 0.52
CA VAL A 180 8.04 -18.27 -0.09
C VAL A 180 7.54 -16.91 0.36
N LEU A 181 8.44 -16.12 0.95
CA LEU A 181 8.18 -14.76 1.37
C LEU A 181 8.94 -13.79 0.45
N CYS A 182 8.20 -12.94 -0.22
CA CYS A 182 8.70 -11.88 -1.08
C CYS A 182 8.54 -10.53 -0.38
N LEU A 183 9.60 -9.73 -0.36
CA LEU A 183 9.62 -8.42 0.27
C LEU A 183 10.23 -7.39 -0.68
N VAL A 184 9.67 -6.19 -0.69
CA VAL A 184 10.27 -5.00 -1.29
C VAL A 184 10.69 -4.07 -0.17
N VAL A 185 12.00 -3.88 0.00
CA VAL A 185 12.61 -3.09 1.08
C VAL A 185 13.63 -2.11 0.51
N PRO A 186 14.00 -1.05 1.25
CA PRO A 186 15.13 -0.19 0.88
C PRO A 186 16.42 -1.00 0.74
N SER A 187 17.22 -0.72 -0.30
CA SER A 187 18.39 -1.51 -0.70
C SER A 187 19.46 -1.57 0.39
N HIS A 188 19.62 -0.53 1.21
CA HIS A 188 20.55 -0.54 2.35
C HIS A 188 20.27 -1.65 3.37
N GLN A 189 19.04 -2.18 3.42
CA GLN A 189 18.70 -3.32 4.27
C GLN A 189 19.32 -4.64 3.79
N PHE A 190 19.84 -4.68 2.56
CA PHE A 190 20.48 -5.86 1.98
C PHE A 190 21.99 -5.91 2.15
N SER A 191 22.61 -4.94 2.82
CA SER A 191 24.04 -4.99 3.11
C SER A 191 24.43 -6.31 3.79
N GLY A 192 25.38 -7.02 3.19
CA GLY A 192 25.86 -8.34 3.64
C GLY A 192 24.96 -9.53 3.27
N LEU A 193 23.87 -9.33 2.54
CA LEU A 193 22.98 -10.41 2.09
C LEU A 193 23.35 -10.86 0.67
N ASN A 194 23.38 -12.16 0.44
CA ASN A 194 23.64 -12.77 -0.86
C ASN A 194 22.69 -13.95 -1.10
N PRO A 195 22.30 -14.24 -2.36
CA PRO A 195 21.56 -15.45 -2.71
C PRO A 195 22.25 -16.72 -2.19
N GLY A 196 21.45 -17.68 -1.73
CA GLY A 196 21.92 -18.94 -1.16
C GLY A 196 22.28 -18.89 0.34
N LEU A 197 22.49 -17.70 0.91
CA LEU A 197 22.77 -17.56 2.34
C LEU A 197 21.54 -17.83 3.20
N GLN A 198 21.78 -18.38 4.39
CA GLN A 198 20.79 -18.48 5.45
C GLN A 198 20.80 -17.20 6.28
N ILE A 199 19.62 -16.74 6.69
CA ILE A 199 19.44 -15.59 7.55
C ILE A 199 18.54 -15.94 8.75
N PRO A 200 18.89 -15.50 9.95
CA PRO A 200 18.11 -15.82 11.14
C PRO A 200 16.75 -15.13 11.13
N SER A 201 15.75 -15.75 11.76
CA SER A 201 14.39 -15.20 11.89
C SER A 201 14.37 -13.76 12.43
N SER A 202 15.31 -13.39 13.30
CA SER A 202 15.47 -12.03 13.81
C SER A 202 15.79 -11.00 12.70
N ARG A 203 16.61 -11.39 11.71
CA ARG A 203 16.91 -10.56 10.53
C ARG A 203 15.71 -10.50 9.58
N VAL A 204 15.00 -11.61 9.40
CA VAL A 204 13.75 -11.65 8.60
C VAL A 204 12.70 -10.71 9.20
N LYS A 205 12.52 -10.69 10.54
CA LYS A 205 11.59 -9.77 11.23
C LYS A 205 11.94 -8.29 10.98
N LYS A 206 13.23 -7.96 10.90
CA LYS A 206 13.69 -6.61 10.53
C LYS A 206 13.30 -6.28 9.09
N LEU A 207 13.56 -7.18 8.14
CA LEU A 207 13.17 -7.01 6.74
C LEU A 207 11.65 -6.83 6.58
N ILE A 208 10.83 -7.65 7.25
CA ILE A 208 9.36 -7.50 7.23
C ILE A 208 8.94 -6.14 7.78
N SER A 209 9.61 -5.63 8.82
CA SER A 209 9.28 -4.33 9.41
C SER A 209 9.60 -3.16 8.49
N SER A 210 10.66 -3.28 7.69
CA SER A 210 11.12 -2.26 6.73
C SER A 210 10.51 -2.38 5.34
N ALA A 211 9.68 -3.40 5.08
CA ALA A 211 9.12 -3.64 3.77
C ALA A 211 8.01 -2.64 3.42
N SER A 212 8.02 -2.11 2.20
CA SER A 212 6.90 -1.31 1.67
C SER A 212 5.83 -2.21 1.03
N TYR A 213 6.25 -3.36 0.50
CA TYR A 213 5.37 -4.37 -0.07
C TYR A 213 5.79 -5.77 0.37
N PHE A 214 4.83 -6.65 0.59
CA PHE A 214 5.10 -8.06 0.84
C PHE A 214 4.08 -8.99 0.20
N LEU A 215 4.52 -10.23 -0.06
CA LEU A 215 3.68 -11.32 -0.54
C LEU A 215 4.20 -12.63 0.06
N CYS A 216 3.32 -13.47 0.57
CA CYS A 216 3.68 -14.81 1.06
C CYS A 216 2.82 -15.86 0.37
N ASP A 217 3.48 -16.79 -0.33
CA ASP A 217 2.83 -17.83 -1.15
C ASP A 217 3.34 -19.22 -0.74
N GLY A 218 2.49 -20.24 -0.86
CA GLY A 218 2.85 -21.63 -0.56
C GLY A 218 3.55 -22.35 -1.72
N SER A 219 3.57 -21.74 -2.91
CA SER A 219 4.24 -22.28 -4.08
C SER A 219 5.73 -21.99 -4.03
N LEU A 220 6.55 -23.02 -4.18
CA LEU A 220 8.00 -22.90 -4.35
C LEU A 220 8.40 -22.45 -5.77
N GLN A 221 7.44 -22.14 -6.65
CA GLN A 221 7.70 -21.65 -8.00
C GLN A 221 8.25 -20.22 -8.00
N ALA A 222 8.80 -19.82 -9.15
CA ALA A 222 9.30 -18.48 -9.41
C ALA A 222 8.15 -17.44 -9.36
N ILE A 223 7.92 -16.86 -8.17
CA ILE A 223 6.85 -15.89 -7.93
C ILE A 223 6.97 -14.67 -8.84
N ASP A 224 8.19 -14.29 -9.20
CA ASP A 224 8.46 -13.20 -10.12
C ASP A 224 7.84 -13.38 -11.51
N GLN A 225 7.79 -14.61 -12.03
CA GLN A 225 7.09 -14.90 -13.28
C GLN A 225 5.57 -14.87 -13.10
N LYS A 226 5.08 -15.31 -11.94
CA LYS A 226 3.65 -15.32 -11.62
C LYS A 226 3.06 -13.91 -11.51
N VAL A 227 3.87 -12.96 -11.05
CA VAL A 227 3.43 -11.58 -10.80
C VAL A 227 4.05 -10.57 -11.77
N ASN A 228 4.71 -11.01 -12.84
CA ASN A 228 5.29 -10.15 -13.89
C ASN A 228 6.24 -9.06 -13.37
N LEU A 229 7.14 -9.38 -12.43
CA LEU A 229 8.13 -8.41 -11.93
C LEU A 229 9.26 -8.20 -12.95
N ASN A 230 9.57 -6.93 -13.21
CA ASN A 230 10.69 -6.54 -14.07
C ASN A 230 11.93 -6.22 -13.23
N PHE A 231 12.99 -7.00 -13.41
CA PHE A 231 14.25 -6.81 -12.70
C PHE A 231 15.36 -6.27 -13.59
N SER A 232 16.21 -5.43 -13.01
CA SER A 232 17.42 -4.94 -13.68
C SER A 232 18.54 -5.98 -13.57
N GLY A 233 19.33 -6.12 -14.64
CA GLY A 233 20.60 -6.85 -14.61
C GLY A 233 21.76 -6.07 -13.97
N SER A 234 21.54 -4.80 -13.61
CA SER A 234 22.54 -3.98 -12.92
C SER A 234 22.71 -4.41 -11.45
N SER A 235 23.91 -4.22 -10.91
CA SER A 235 24.16 -4.46 -9.49
C SER A 235 23.32 -3.52 -8.62
N ILE A 236 22.87 -4.03 -7.46
CA ILE A 236 22.14 -3.24 -6.48
C ILE A 236 23.14 -2.30 -5.80
N ASN A 237 22.88 -1.00 -5.85
CA ASN A 237 23.62 -0.06 -5.02
C ASN A 237 23.05 -0.07 -3.59
N PHE A 238 23.76 -0.71 -2.67
CA PHE A 238 23.32 -0.82 -1.27
C PHE A 238 23.44 0.49 -0.47
N SER A 239 24.03 1.55 -1.04
CA SER A 239 24.07 2.87 -0.39
C SER A 239 22.94 3.81 -0.86
N SER A 240 22.08 3.37 -1.78
CA SER A 240 20.95 4.17 -2.25
C SER A 240 19.71 3.99 -1.38
N GLU A 241 18.75 4.90 -1.52
CA GLU A 241 17.40 4.76 -0.97
C GLU A 241 16.46 4.01 -1.94
N GLU A 242 17.02 3.31 -2.93
CA GLU A 242 16.22 2.58 -3.90
C GLU A 242 15.57 1.35 -3.29
N TYR A 243 14.38 1.01 -3.75
CA TYR A 243 13.71 -0.22 -3.35
C TYR A 243 14.28 -1.41 -4.12
N ALA A 244 14.51 -2.49 -3.40
CA ALA A 244 14.99 -3.74 -3.95
C ALA A 244 14.15 -4.91 -3.44
N TYR A 245 14.10 -5.96 -4.24
CA TYR A 245 13.31 -7.15 -4.03
C TYR A 245 14.16 -8.26 -3.41
N ILE A 246 13.61 -8.94 -2.41
CA ILE A 246 14.18 -10.18 -1.85
C ILE A 246 13.12 -11.26 -1.79
N GLN A 247 13.51 -12.48 -2.17
CA GLN A 247 12.72 -13.68 -2.05
C GLN A 247 13.39 -14.64 -1.07
N LEU A 248 12.64 -15.03 -0.05
CA LEU A 248 13.08 -15.90 1.03
C LEU A 248 12.26 -17.20 1.00
N ILE A 249 12.93 -18.32 1.22
CA ILE A 249 12.28 -19.60 1.50
C ILE A 249 12.25 -19.75 3.02
N ILE A 250 11.05 -19.84 3.59
CA ILE A 250 10.83 -20.01 5.02
C ILE A 250 10.47 -21.47 5.30
N PRO A 251 11.35 -22.26 5.95
CA PRO A 251 11.02 -23.60 6.41
C PRO A 251 9.82 -23.55 7.35
N GLU A 252 8.89 -24.49 7.21
CA GLU A 252 7.66 -24.55 8.02
C GLU A 252 6.79 -23.26 7.99
N GLY A 253 6.97 -22.42 6.97
CA GLY A 253 6.31 -21.12 6.87
C GLY A 253 4.84 -21.15 6.45
N GLU A 254 4.20 -22.32 6.36
CA GLU A 254 2.78 -22.46 5.97
C GLU A 254 1.84 -21.52 6.76
N GLY A 255 2.11 -21.28 8.04
CA GLY A 255 1.33 -20.36 8.87
C GLY A 255 1.43 -18.88 8.49
N MET A 256 2.36 -18.52 7.59
CA MET A 256 2.56 -17.16 7.08
C MET A 256 1.78 -16.88 5.79
N ILE A 257 1.22 -17.92 5.15
CA ILE A 257 0.43 -17.77 3.93
C ILE A 257 -0.86 -16.99 4.27
N ALA A 258 -1.28 -16.15 3.32
CA ALA A 258 -2.49 -15.32 3.41
C ALA A 258 -2.53 -14.32 4.59
N GLN A 259 -1.39 -14.04 5.24
CA GLN A 259 -1.34 -12.99 6.25
C GLN A 259 -1.41 -11.62 5.57
N GLU A 260 -2.29 -10.74 6.04
CA GLU A 260 -2.55 -9.44 5.43
C GLU A 260 -1.80 -8.28 6.08
N THR A 261 -1.03 -8.52 7.15
CA THR A 261 -0.28 -7.46 7.86
C THR A 261 1.14 -7.88 8.23
N LYS A 262 2.06 -6.90 8.32
CA LYS A 262 3.42 -7.09 8.84
C LYS A 262 3.43 -7.70 10.24
N TYR A 263 2.49 -7.28 11.09
CA TYR A 263 2.40 -7.78 12.46
C TYR A 263 2.07 -9.28 12.49
N SER A 264 1.05 -9.69 11.73
CA SER A 264 0.65 -11.10 11.65
C SER A 264 1.76 -11.97 11.02
N LEU A 265 2.43 -11.48 9.98
CA LEU A 265 3.59 -12.16 9.40
C LEU A 265 4.71 -12.39 10.44
N LYS A 266 5.10 -11.36 11.19
CA LYS A 266 6.13 -11.48 12.22
C LYS A 266 5.75 -12.43 13.35
N LYS A 267 4.47 -12.45 13.73
CA LYS A 267 3.93 -13.33 14.78
C LYS A 267 3.89 -14.79 14.33
N LYS A 268 3.69 -15.03 13.03
CA LYS A 268 3.58 -16.37 12.43
C LYS A 268 4.89 -16.88 11.82
N LEU A 269 5.93 -16.04 11.75
CA LEU A 269 7.26 -16.44 11.32
C LEU A 269 7.80 -17.52 12.27
N PRO A 270 8.11 -18.73 11.78
CA PRO A 270 8.69 -19.79 12.60
C PRO A 270 10.10 -19.42 13.08
N ASP A 271 10.52 -20.08 14.16
CA ASP A 271 11.91 -20.02 14.61
C ASP A 271 12.82 -20.79 13.63
N GLY A 272 14.07 -20.37 13.53
CA GLY A 272 15.05 -20.92 12.60
C GLY A 272 15.49 -19.94 11.51
N ASP A 273 16.19 -20.48 10.52
CA ASP A 273 16.82 -19.69 9.47
C ASP A 273 16.04 -19.77 8.16
N ALA A 274 15.87 -18.63 7.52
CA ALA A 274 15.33 -18.51 6.18
C ALA A 274 16.45 -18.58 5.14
N LYS A 275 16.20 -19.20 3.99
CA LYS A 275 17.15 -19.22 2.88
C LYS A 275 16.85 -18.10 1.89
N ILE A 276 17.85 -17.30 1.56
CA ILE A 276 17.73 -16.30 0.49
C ILE A 276 17.70 -17.02 -0.85
N ASN A 277 16.60 -16.93 -1.57
CA ASN A 277 16.46 -17.48 -2.91
C ASN A 277 16.92 -16.49 -3.98
N LYS A 278 16.50 -15.23 -3.86
CA LYS A 278 16.77 -14.19 -4.87
C LYS A 278 16.87 -12.83 -4.21
N ILE A 279 17.77 -11.99 -4.73
CA ILE A 279 17.81 -10.56 -4.47
C ILE A 279 17.91 -9.88 -5.84
N ALA A 280 17.09 -8.87 -6.10
CA ALA A 280 17.08 -8.17 -7.39
C ALA A 280 16.67 -6.71 -7.24
N ARG A 281 17.14 -5.84 -8.15
CA ARG A 281 16.66 -4.47 -8.28
C ARG A 281 15.41 -4.44 -9.15
N LEU A 282 14.38 -3.73 -8.72
CA LEU A 282 13.18 -3.50 -9.54
C LEU A 282 13.46 -2.40 -10.56
N ILE A 283 13.03 -2.58 -11.81
CA ILE A 283 13.10 -1.54 -12.86
C ILE A 283 11.96 -0.54 -12.69
N ASN A 284 10.77 -1.07 -12.42
CA ASN A 284 9.53 -0.32 -12.24
C ASN A 284 8.67 -1.02 -11.17
N LEU A 285 7.47 -0.50 -10.96
CA LEU A 285 6.55 -1.01 -9.94
C LEU A 285 5.53 -2.01 -10.50
N ASP A 286 5.68 -2.42 -11.77
CA ASP A 286 4.77 -3.36 -12.41
C ASP A 286 4.78 -4.70 -11.66
N GLY A 287 3.61 -5.29 -11.45
CA GLY A 287 3.45 -6.55 -10.75
C GLY A 287 3.27 -6.42 -9.24
N LEU A 288 3.59 -5.25 -8.65
CA LEU A 288 3.42 -4.98 -7.23
C LEU A 288 1.96 -4.83 -6.80
N GLU A 289 1.01 -4.67 -7.74
CA GLU A 289 -0.43 -4.70 -7.46
C GLU A 289 -0.92 -6.05 -6.90
N ASN A 290 -0.11 -7.10 -7.07
CA ASN A 290 -0.31 -8.44 -6.50
C ASN A 290 0.26 -8.56 -5.08
N PHE A 291 1.01 -7.56 -4.61
CA PHE A 291 1.56 -7.50 -3.26
C PHE A 291 0.62 -6.73 -2.34
N ILE A 292 0.80 -6.96 -1.04
CA ILE A 292 0.15 -6.18 0.00
C ILE A 292 1.04 -4.97 0.29
N CYS A 293 0.48 -3.77 0.12
CA CYS A 293 1.09 -2.51 0.55
C CYS A 293 1.04 -2.42 2.08
N ALA A 294 2.14 -2.04 2.70
CA ALA A 294 2.49 -2.51 4.04
C ALA A 294 2.87 -1.41 5.03
#